data_AF-A0AA85BUL9-F1
#
_entry.id   AF-A0AA85BUL9-F1
#
_cell.length_a   1.000
_cell.length_b   1.000
_cell.length_c   1.000
_cell.angle_alpha   90.00
_cell.angle_beta   90.00
_cell.angle_gamma   90.00
#
_symmetry.space_group_name_H-M   'P 1'
#
loop_
_entity.id
_entity.type
_entity.pdbx_description
1 polymer ?
#
loop_
_entity_poly.entity_id
_entity_poly.type
_entity_poly.pdbx_seq_one_letter_code
_entity_poly.pdbx_strand_id
1 'polypeptide(L)'
;MNSLDLSAEHIKQIELLDEEKKAELLSNYELKNPRCSAFHYVALLKASRIEFIWKKKVDGSAFCSLLSSVEISLRTNNVEWVYDFLDLEGLEALADLMLQCMYFLSGQDTTFGPRILCGTKSSDETYRDRYKMSCYSEVPNFIRNSSIKSTQFSPNNAFLPTSIIHSSCSPKGSLLTASFLDFLEDCLHLSLRSLKAILNNQRGCRKAMEYALAINLVTFCLLHPNYSTKTLALDMLTALCLIEGGHVKVLQSFDRLRVVMGEGLRFELLLAAFRYHESLDEESYNLDFAVTCVQFLNIIVHSPENINLRVYLQYELHLLGFDDLLKQIRDRSGSRLKVQIEAYLDNRVDCSLLLEDAEAKEAAVLEQERLEKQLESEMAIARKSERILSSKKLNFFVLLNHYV
;
A
#
# COMPACT_ATOMS: atom_id res chain seq x y z
N MET A 1 2.35 31.29 -6.99
CA MET A 1 2.63 30.28 -5.94
C MET A 1 1.50 29.28 -5.77
N ASN A 2 0.28 29.72 -5.42
CA ASN A 2 -0.87 28.81 -5.20
C ASN A 2 -1.22 27.91 -6.39
N SER A 3 -0.84 28.31 -7.61
CA SER A 3 -1.12 27.59 -8.84
C SER A 3 -0.12 26.48 -9.20
N LEU A 4 0.94 26.29 -8.40
CA LEU A 4 2.07 25.39 -8.69
C LEU A 4 2.17 24.18 -7.74
N ASP A 5 1.20 23.99 -6.84
CA ASP A 5 1.14 22.88 -5.87
C ASP A 5 2.49 22.65 -5.12
N LEU A 6 3.07 23.75 -4.66
CA LEU A 6 4.39 23.77 -4.01
C LEU A 6 4.29 23.45 -2.51
N SER A 7 5.28 22.72 -1.99
CA SER A 7 5.43 22.52 -0.55
C SER A 7 5.71 23.85 0.17
N ALA A 8 5.35 23.94 1.45
CA ALA A 8 5.60 25.13 2.26
C ALA A 8 7.09 25.52 2.32
N GLU A 9 7.98 24.53 2.23
CA GLU A 9 9.43 24.74 2.19
C GLU A 9 9.87 25.39 0.87
N HIS A 10 9.37 24.91 -0.27
CA HIS A 10 9.68 25.52 -1.57
C HIS A 10 9.11 26.93 -1.70
N ILE A 11 7.94 27.22 -1.10
CA ILE A 11 7.38 28.57 -1.07
C ILE A 11 8.33 29.53 -0.34
N LYS A 12 8.82 29.16 0.85
CA LYS A 12 9.79 29.96 1.60
C LYS A 12 11.08 30.19 0.83
N GLN A 13 11.58 29.16 0.14
CA GLN A 13 12.78 29.30 -0.69
C GLN A 13 12.59 30.29 -1.83
N ILE A 14 11.41 30.33 -2.46
CA ILE A 14 11.10 31.29 -3.52
C ILE A 14 10.88 32.70 -2.96
N GLU A 15 10.30 32.83 -1.75
CA GLU A 15 10.17 34.12 -1.05
C GLU A 15 11.53 34.76 -0.73
N LEU A 16 12.56 33.94 -0.47
CA LEU A 16 13.94 34.36 -0.20
C LEU A 16 14.73 34.77 -1.46
N LEU A 17 14.19 34.57 -2.67
CA LEU A 17 14.87 34.97 -3.90
C LEU A 17 14.90 36.48 -4.10
N ASP A 18 15.90 36.95 -4.84
CA ASP A 18 16.00 38.34 -5.28
C ASP A 18 14.81 38.73 -6.18
N GLU A 19 14.38 39.99 -6.14
CA GLU A 19 13.21 40.46 -6.90
C GLU A 19 13.35 40.30 -8.42
N GLU A 20 14.57 40.38 -8.96
CA GLU A 20 14.86 40.12 -10.37
C GLU A 20 14.57 38.66 -10.77
N LYS A 21 14.96 37.70 -9.92
CA LYS A 21 14.68 36.27 -10.12
C LYS A 21 13.20 35.97 -9.96
N LYS A 22 12.51 36.62 -9.03
CA LYS A 22 11.04 36.50 -8.89
C LYS A 22 10.31 37.01 -10.13
N ALA A 23 10.75 38.14 -10.69
CA ALA A 23 10.18 38.69 -11.92
C ALA A 23 10.43 37.78 -13.14
N GLU A 24 11.63 37.21 -13.25
CA GLU A 24 11.95 36.21 -14.28
C GLU A 24 11.07 34.96 -14.16
N LEU A 25 10.88 34.45 -12.94
CA LEU A 25 9.99 33.31 -12.67
C LEU A 25 8.54 33.60 -13.06
N LEU A 26 8.04 34.81 -12.77
CA LEU A 26 6.68 35.22 -13.15
C LEU A 26 6.53 35.30 -14.67
N SER A 27 7.48 35.91 -15.37
CA SER A 27 7.49 35.99 -16.84
C SER A 27 7.49 34.61 -17.49
N ASN A 28 8.35 33.71 -17.00
CA ASN A 28 8.41 32.32 -17.48
C ASN A 28 7.12 31.54 -17.19
N TYR A 29 6.44 31.85 -16.08
CA TYR A 29 5.15 31.25 -15.73
C TYR A 29 4.03 31.72 -16.66
N GLU A 30 3.94 33.02 -16.94
CA GLU A 30 2.92 33.61 -17.83
C GLU A 30 3.06 33.15 -19.29
N LEU A 31 4.29 32.88 -19.74
CA LEU A 31 4.56 32.34 -21.07
C LEU A 31 4.15 30.87 -21.23
N LYS A 32 3.95 30.14 -20.13
CA LYS A 32 3.71 28.70 -20.13
C LYS A 32 2.23 28.38 -20.38
N ASN A 33 1.83 28.41 -21.65
CA ASN A 33 0.49 27.97 -22.05
C ASN A 33 0.41 26.44 -22.22
N PRO A 34 -0.63 25.77 -21.68
CA PRO A 34 -0.87 24.35 -21.93
C PRO A 34 -1.02 24.08 -23.43
N ARG A 35 -0.46 22.96 -23.91
CA ARG A 35 -0.60 22.57 -25.34
C ARG A 35 -2.06 22.36 -25.74
N CYS A 36 -2.86 21.80 -24.85
CA CYS A 36 -4.29 21.55 -25.04
C CYS A 36 -5.03 21.74 -23.70
N SER A 37 -6.32 22.09 -23.78
CA SER A 37 -7.17 22.22 -22.59
C SER A 37 -7.48 20.87 -21.97
N ALA A 38 -7.80 20.85 -20.67
CA ALA A 38 -8.24 19.63 -19.98
C ALA A 38 -9.48 19.03 -20.66
N PHE A 39 -10.43 19.87 -21.11
CA PHE A 39 -11.60 19.45 -21.88
C PHE A 39 -11.26 18.65 -23.12
N HIS A 40 -10.27 19.08 -23.90
CA HIS A 40 -9.85 18.36 -25.10
C HIS A 40 -9.43 16.93 -24.77
N TYR A 41 -8.57 16.76 -23.75
CA TYR A 41 -8.10 15.44 -23.36
C TYR A 41 -9.21 14.56 -22.77
N VAL A 42 -10.05 15.10 -21.88
CA VAL A 42 -11.14 14.34 -21.27
C VAL A 42 -12.15 13.90 -22.33
N ALA A 43 -12.48 14.76 -23.29
CA ALA A 43 -13.35 14.39 -24.41
C ALA A 43 -12.76 13.24 -25.24
N LEU A 44 -11.45 13.27 -25.51
CA LEU A 44 -10.77 12.18 -26.22
C LEU A 44 -10.73 10.89 -25.40
N LEU A 45 -10.46 10.95 -24.10
CA LEU A 45 -10.50 9.78 -23.21
C LEU A 45 -11.88 9.14 -23.20
N LYS A 46 -12.94 9.94 -23.03
CA LYS A 46 -14.34 9.48 -23.07
C LYS A 46 -14.76 8.90 -24.43
N ALA A 47 -14.21 9.45 -25.52
CA ALA A 47 -14.47 8.94 -26.87
C ALA A 47 -13.71 7.65 -27.19
N SER A 48 -12.64 7.36 -26.46
CA SER A 48 -11.76 6.22 -26.73
C SER A 48 -12.38 4.92 -26.22
N ARG A 49 -12.53 3.95 -27.13
CA ARG A 49 -13.04 2.62 -26.81
C ARG A 49 -12.05 1.57 -27.26
N ILE A 50 -11.50 0.81 -26.32
CA ILE A 50 -10.53 -0.26 -26.59
C ILE A 50 -11.11 -1.28 -27.58
N GLU A 51 -12.41 -1.58 -27.46
CA GLU A 51 -13.13 -2.47 -28.37
C GLU A 51 -13.10 -2.01 -29.83
N PHE A 52 -13.16 -0.69 -30.08
CA PHE A 52 -13.09 -0.15 -31.43
C PHE A 52 -11.68 -0.33 -32.02
N ILE A 53 -10.65 -0.04 -31.24
CA ILE A 53 -9.24 -0.23 -31.63
C ILE A 53 -9.00 -1.69 -32.01
N TRP A 54 -9.48 -2.61 -31.17
CA TRP A 54 -9.41 -4.05 -31.41
C TRP A 54 -10.13 -4.48 -32.69
N LYS A 55 -11.43 -4.15 -32.83
CA LYS A 55 -12.26 -4.59 -33.98
C LYS A 55 -11.78 -4.01 -35.30
N LYS A 56 -11.27 -2.78 -35.31
CA LYS A 56 -10.81 -2.09 -36.52
C LYS A 56 -9.32 -2.32 -36.81
N LYS A 57 -8.59 -3.03 -35.94
CA LYS A 57 -7.14 -3.25 -36.06
C LYS A 57 -6.38 -1.95 -36.28
N VAL A 58 -6.79 -0.90 -35.57
CA VAL A 58 -6.17 0.43 -35.65
C VAL A 58 -4.85 0.40 -34.89
N ASP A 59 -3.84 1.10 -35.40
CA ASP A 59 -2.59 1.30 -34.67
C ASP A 59 -2.84 2.09 -33.37
N GLY A 60 -2.49 1.48 -32.24
CA GLY A 60 -2.66 2.04 -30.91
C GLY A 60 -1.66 3.13 -30.54
N SER A 61 -0.62 3.37 -31.36
CA SER A 61 0.45 4.34 -31.09
C SER A 61 -0.04 5.76 -30.82
N ALA A 62 -1.04 6.23 -31.57
CA ALA A 62 -1.67 7.54 -31.37
C ALA A 62 -2.37 7.62 -30.00
N PHE A 63 -2.95 6.51 -29.55
CA PHE A 63 -3.64 6.44 -28.26
C PHE A 63 -2.65 6.41 -27.08
N CYS A 64 -1.55 5.66 -27.20
CA CYS A 64 -0.46 5.71 -26.21
C CYS A 64 0.17 7.13 -26.14
N SER A 65 0.28 7.82 -27.28
CA SER A 65 0.75 9.20 -27.34
C SER A 65 -0.22 10.18 -26.66
N LEU A 66 -1.54 9.94 -26.79
CA LEU A 66 -2.57 10.69 -26.05
C LEU A 66 -2.41 10.49 -24.54
N LEU A 67 -2.32 9.25 -24.06
CA LEU A 67 -2.14 8.96 -22.63
C LEU A 67 -0.84 9.54 -22.08
N SER A 68 0.24 9.48 -22.86
CA SER A 68 1.51 10.12 -22.51
C SER A 68 1.35 11.64 -22.40
N SER A 69 0.59 12.26 -23.30
CA SER A 69 0.33 13.71 -23.26
C SER A 69 -0.55 14.11 -22.09
N VAL A 70 -1.53 13.27 -21.71
CA VAL A 70 -2.34 13.43 -20.51
C VAL A 70 -1.47 13.37 -19.26
N GLU A 71 -0.61 12.35 -19.14
CA GLU A 71 0.32 12.19 -18.03
C GLU A 71 1.22 13.41 -17.86
N ILE A 72 1.82 13.88 -18.95
CA ILE A 72 2.69 15.06 -18.94
C ILE A 72 1.91 16.29 -18.53
N SER A 73 0.70 16.47 -19.06
CA SER A 73 -0.15 17.63 -18.76
C SER A 73 -0.56 17.66 -17.28
N LEU A 74 -0.96 16.52 -16.71
CA LEU A 74 -1.30 16.40 -15.28
C LEU A 74 -0.12 16.73 -14.36
N ARG A 75 1.11 16.39 -14.77
CA ARG A 75 2.31 16.60 -13.95
C ARG A 75 2.92 18.01 -14.09
N THR A 76 2.76 18.66 -15.24
CA THR A 76 3.59 19.85 -15.58
C THR A 76 2.82 21.14 -15.80
N ASN A 77 1.50 21.07 -15.99
CA ASN A 77 0.64 22.25 -16.06
C ASN A 77 0.34 22.78 -14.66
N ASN A 78 -0.34 23.94 -14.61
CA ASN A 78 -0.79 24.50 -13.35
C ASN A 78 -1.87 23.62 -12.68
N VAL A 79 -2.08 23.86 -11.39
CA VAL A 79 -3.05 23.11 -10.59
C VAL A 79 -4.49 23.32 -11.08
N GLU A 80 -4.80 24.49 -11.67
CA GLU A 80 -6.11 24.80 -12.25
C GLU A 80 -6.45 23.85 -13.40
N TRP A 81 -5.48 23.53 -14.26
CA TRP A 81 -5.66 22.55 -15.33
C TRP A 81 -6.01 21.17 -14.77
N VAL A 82 -5.38 20.76 -13.66
CA VAL A 82 -5.69 19.49 -12.98
C VAL A 82 -7.11 19.55 -12.40
N TYR A 83 -7.51 20.68 -11.84
CA TYR A 83 -8.86 20.89 -11.32
C TYR A 83 -9.92 20.82 -12.42
N ASP A 84 -9.69 21.48 -13.55
CA ASP A 84 -10.56 21.37 -14.73
C ASP A 84 -10.66 19.93 -15.22
N PHE A 85 -9.54 19.20 -15.25
CA PHE A 85 -9.53 17.78 -15.62
C PHE A 85 -10.40 16.93 -14.67
N LEU A 86 -10.31 17.17 -13.36
CA LEU A 86 -11.10 16.46 -12.36
C LEU A 86 -12.59 16.84 -12.43
N ASP A 87 -12.91 18.11 -12.67
CA ASP A 87 -14.27 18.63 -12.75
C ASP A 87 -15.01 18.15 -14.01
N LEU A 88 -14.28 17.79 -15.05
CA LEU A 88 -14.80 17.19 -16.27
C LEU A 88 -14.92 15.65 -16.22
N GLU A 89 -14.71 15.06 -15.04
CA GLU A 89 -14.70 13.61 -14.80
C GLU A 89 -13.54 12.88 -15.50
N GLY A 90 -12.38 13.52 -15.59
CA GLY A 90 -11.20 12.93 -16.21
C GLY A 90 -10.63 11.73 -15.45
N LEU A 91 -10.76 11.71 -14.11
CA LEU A 91 -10.37 10.57 -13.28
C LEU A 91 -11.22 9.34 -13.59
N GLU A 92 -12.54 9.53 -13.71
CA GLU A 92 -13.51 8.50 -14.03
C GLU A 92 -13.29 7.97 -15.44
N ALA A 93 -13.09 8.85 -16.42
CA ALA A 93 -12.77 8.45 -17.79
C ALA A 93 -11.46 7.64 -17.89
N LEU A 94 -10.43 8.02 -17.12
CA LEU A 94 -9.17 7.28 -17.03
C LEU A 94 -9.38 5.91 -16.38
N ALA A 95 -10.15 5.85 -15.30
CA ALA A 95 -10.47 4.60 -14.62
C ALA A 95 -11.26 3.64 -15.50
N ASP A 96 -12.26 4.14 -16.24
CA ASP A 96 -13.05 3.35 -17.19
C ASP A 96 -12.18 2.78 -18.32
N LEU A 97 -11.17 3.53 -18.77
CA LEU A 97 -10.20 3.04 -19.73
C LEU A 97 -9.34 1.90 -19.15
N MET A 98 -8.77 2.09 -17.96
CA MET A 98 -8.00 1.04 -17.29
C MET A 98 -8.83 -0.23 -17.11
N LEU A 99 -10.10 -0.05 -16.76
CA LEU A 99 -11.06 -1.12 -16.59
C LEU A 99 -11.30 -1.90 -17.89
N GLN A 100 -11.45 -1.19 -19.02
CA GLN A 100 -11.54 -1.82 -20.33
C GLN A 100 -10.27 -2.63 -20.64
N CYS A 101 -9.08 -2.06 -20.43
CA CYS A 101 -7.83 -2.78 -20.68
C CYS A 101 -7.75 -4.08 -19.84
N MET A 102 -8.05 -4.00 -18.54
CA MET A 102 -8.06 -5.16 -17.65
C MET A 102 -9.10 -6.21 -18.05
N TYR A 103 -10.27 -5.78 -18.53
CA TYR A 103 -11.29 -6.70 -19.03
C TYR A 103 -10.77 -7.51 -20.23
N PHE A 104 -10.14 -6.86 -21.20
CA PHE A 104 -9.56 -7.55 -22.37
C PHE A 104 -8.39 -8.47 -21.97
N LEU A 105 -7.54 -8.06 -21.02
CA LEU A 105 -6.45 -8.89 -20.51
C LEU A 105 -6.96 -10.12 -19.72
N SER A 106 -8.08 -9.96 -19.00
CA SER A 106 -8.70 -11.05 -18.19
C SER A 106 -9.56 -12.01 -19.02
N GLY A 107 -10.03 -11.58 -20.20
CA GLY A 107 -10.90 -12.36 -21.08
C GLY A 107 -10.23 -13.55 -21.80
N GLN A 108 -8.95 -13.82 -21.51
CA GLN A 108 -8.27 -15.04 -21.93
C GLN A 108 -8.58 -16.15 -20.91
N ASP A 109 -9.12 -17.26 -21.39
CA ASP A 109 -9.62 -18.43 -20.65
C ASP A 109 -9.07 -18.64 -19.23
N THR A 110 -9.99 -18.65 -18.26
CA THR A 110 -9.80 -19.00 -16.83
C THR A 110 -9.32 -20.43 -16.58
N THR A 111 -8.99 -21.21 -17.61
CA THR A 111 -8.37 -22.54 -17.49
C THR A 111 -6.85 -22.48 -17.47
N PHE A 112 -6.27 -21.39 -17.97
CA PHE A 112 -4.86 -21.07 -17.78
C PHE A 112 -4.79 -19.93 -16.78
N GLY A 113 -4.04 -20.10 -15.69
CA GLY A 113 -3.72 -18.98 -14.80
C GLY A 113 -3.21 -17.79 -15.62
N PRO A 114 -3.41 -16.55 -15.14
CA PRO A 114 -3.17 -15.35 -15.93
C PRO A 114 -1.75 -15.38 -16.52
N ARG A 115 -1.65 -15.29 -17.86
CA ARG A 115 -0.37 -15.26 -18.63
C ARG A 115 0.61 -14.17 -18.15
N ILE A 116 0.09 -13.25 -17.37
CA ILE A 116 0.72 -12.15 -16.63
C ILE A 116 2.01 -12.51 -15.87
N LEU A 117 2.25 -13.79 -15.55
CA LEU A 117 3.41 -14.23 -14.76
C LEU A 117 4.48 -15.02 -15.54
N CYS A 118 4.33 -15.25 -16.84
CA CYS A 118 5.32 -16.03 -17.60
C CYS A 118 5.84 -15.31 -18.84
N GLY A 119 7.14 -14.97 -18.81
CA GLY A 119 7.94 -14.83 -20.03
C GLY A 119 7.82 -16.10 -20.87
N THR A 120 7.67 -15.92 -22.17
CA THR A 120 7.43 -16.94 -23.18
C THR A 120 8.46 -18.07 -23.16
N LYS A 121 8.15 -19.22 -22.56
CA LYS A 121 8.60 -20.56 -23.02
C LYS A 121 7.51 -21.59 -22.73
N SER A 122 7.05 -22.23 -23.80
CA SER A 122 6.07 -23.31 -23.81
C SER A 122 6.62 -24.57 -23.13
N SER A 123 5.95 -25.04 -22.08
CA SER A 123 5.95 -26.44 -21.68
C SER A 123 4.65 -26.73 -20.91
N ASP A 124 4.00 -27.80 -21.33
CA ASP A 124 2.68 -28.26 -20.94
C ASP A 124 2.66 -28.76 -19.49
N GLU A 125 2.47 -27.86 -18.52
CA GLU A 125 2.25 -28.22 -17.10
C GLU A 125 1.27 -27.25 -16.43
N THR A 126 0.21 -27.81 -15.84
CA THR A 126 -0.85 -27.09 -15.11
C THR A 126 -0.28 -26.25 -13.96
N TYR A 127 -0.75 -25.00 -13.82
CA TYR A 127 -0.38 -24.06 -12.74
C TYR A 127 -0.54 -24.66 -11.32
N ARG A 128 -1.50 -25.58 -11.15
CA ARG A 128 -1.78 -26.29 -9.90
C ARG A 128 -0.74 -27.36 -9.55
N ASP A 129 -0.01 -27.89 -10.53
CA ASP A 129 0.93 -29.00 -10.34
C ASP A 129 2.35 -28.51 -10.05
N ARG A 130 2.76 -27.34 -10.58
CA ARG A 130 4.09 -26.75 -10.31
C ARG A 130 4.25 -26.17 -8.90
N TYR A 131 3.14 -25.82 -8.24
CA TYR A 131 3.13 -25.30 -6.86
C TYR A 131 2.24 -26.15 -5.97
N LYS A 132 2.52 -27.47 -5.88
CA LYS A 132 2.26 -28.21 -4.64
C LYS A 132 3.09 -27.55 -3.54
N MET A 133 2.53 -26.51 -2.94
CA MET A 133 2.99 -25.95 -1.69
C MET A 133 2.97 -27.12 -0.71
N SER A 134 4.16 -27.61 -0.35
CA SER A 134 4.36 -28.52 0.75
C SER A 134 4.09 -27.74 2.04
N CYS A 135 2.82 -27.43 2.32
CA CYS A 135 2.40 -26.98 3.65
C CYS A 135 2.35 -28.21 4.58
N TYR A 136 3.52 -28.77 4.92
CA TYR A 136 3.64 -29.54 6.16
C TYR A 136 3.85 -28.55 7.31
N SER A 137 2.82 -27.74 7.52
CA SER A 137 2.56 -27.02 8.75
C SER A 137 1.05 -27.10 8.88
N GLU A 138 0.58 -27.80 9.91
CA GLU A 138 -0.83 -28.03 10.19
C GLU A 138 -1.54 -26.68 10.33
N VAL A 139 -2.11 -26.18 9.22
CA VAL A 139 -3.01 -25.03 9.25
C VAL A 139 -4.19 -25.44 10.15
N PRO A 140 -4.41 -24.77 11.30
CA PRO A 140 -5.44 -25.19 12.22
C PRO A 140 -6.83 -25.20 11.55
N ASN A 141 -7.61 -26.25 11.80
CA ASN A 141 -8.92 -26.48 11.18
C ASN A 141 -9.94 -25.34 11.39
N PHE A 142 -9.70 -24.41 12.32
CA PHE A 142 -10.58 -23.25 12.53
C PHE A 142 -10.50 -22.20 11.39
N ILE A 143 -9.39 -22.13 10.64
CA ILE A 143 -9.27 -21.26 9.45
C ILE A 143 -9.98 -21.89 8.25
N ARG A 144 -10.01 -23.23 8.17
CA ARG A 144 -10.76 -23.97 7.12
C ARG A 144 -12.28 -23.88 7.32
N ASN A 145 -12.72 -23.80 8.57
CA ASN A 145 -14.14 -23.84 8.95
C ASN A 145 -14.81 -22.46 9.09
N SER A 146 -14.10 -21.35 8.86
CA SER A 146 -14.73 -20.05 8.58
C SER A 146 -15.27 -19.98 7.14
N SER A 147 -15.89 -21.06 6.69
CA SER A 147 -17.00 -20.98 5.74
C SER A 147 -18.16 -20.32 6.47
N ILE A 148 -18.08 -19.00 6.68
CA ILE A 148 -19.27 -18.20 6.92
C ILE A 148 -20.18 -18.53 5.75
N LYS A 149 -21.28 -19.25 6.04
CA LYS A 149 -22.43 -19.28 5.15
C LYS A 149 -22.93 -17.84 5.09
N SER A 150 -22.35 -17.07 4.17
CA SER A 150 -22.77 -15.72 3.83
C SER A 150 -24.09 -15.84 3.10
N THR A 151 -25.17 -16.08 3.84
CA THR A 151 -26.54 -16.12 3.31
C THR A 151 -27.16 -14.73 3.19
N GLN A 152 -26.35 -13.64 3.14
CA GLN A 152 -26.84 -12.27 2.91
C GLN A 152 -25.92 -11.40 2.06
N PHE A 153 -25.14 -11.97 1.15
CA PHE A 153 -24.55 -11.20 0.04
C PHE A 153 -25.10 -11.73 -1.28
N SER A 154 -26.10 -11.01 -1.82
CA SER A 154 -26.55 -11.17 -3.19
C SER A 154 -25.34 -11.10 -4.14
N PRO A 155 -25.20 -12.03 -5.10
CA PRO A 155 -24.10 -12.05 -6.08
C PRO A 155 -24.32 -11.01 -7.19
N ASN A 156 -24.65 -9.76 -6.82
CA ASN A 156 -24.88 -8.66 -7.76
C ASN A 156 -23.69 -7.71 -7.91
N ASN A 157 -22.57 -7.94 -7.22
CA ASN A 157 -21.33 -7.18 -7.46
C ASN A 157 -20.38 -7.99 -8.35
N ALA A 158 -20.85 -8.28 -9.56
CA ALA A 158 -20.07 -8.89 -10.61
C ALA A 158 -19.00 -7.91 -11.10
N PHE A 159 -17.76 -8.04 -10.61
CA PHE A 159 -16.49 -7.62 -11.23
C PHE A 159 -16.27 -6.11 -11.52
N LEU A 160 -17.31 -5.36 -11.90
CA LEU A 160 -17.33 -4.02 -12.49
C LEU A 160 -18.74 -3.43 -12.23
N PRO A 161 -18.95 -2.10 -12.14
CA PRO A 161 -20.29 -1.53 -12.06
C PRO A 161 -21.20 -2.04 -13.18
N THR A 162 -22.33 -2.64 -12.83
CA THR A 162 -23.30 -3.25 -13.77
C THR A 162 -23.88 -2.25 -14.78
N SER A 163 -23.79 -0.95 -14.50
CA SER A 163 -24.22 0.14 -15.37
C SER A 163 -23.42 0.28 -16.67
N ILE A 164 -22.19 -0.27 -16.75
CA ILE A 164 -21.36 -0.24 -17.97
C ILE A 164 -21.52 -1.54 -18.79
N ILE A 165 -22.11 -2.59 -18.21
CA ILE A 165 -22.21 -3.95 -18.80
C ILE A 165 -23.38 -4.07 -19.81
N HIS A 166 -24.05 -2.97 -20.17
CA HIS A 166 -24.97 -2.94 -21.33
C HIS A 166 -24.21 -2.85 -22.66
N SER A 167 -23.28 -3.77 -22.90
CA SER A 167 -22.86 -4.16 -24.24
C SER A 167 -22.31 -5.58 -24.18
N SER A 168 -23.07 -6.52 -24.74
CA SER A 168 -22.72 -7.91 -24.95
C SER A 168 -21.43 -8.05 -25.78
N CYS A 169 -20.26 -8.03 -25.15
CA CYS A 169 -18.99 -8.26 -25.83
C CYS A 169 -17.96 -8.95 -24.91
N SER A 170 -18.18 -10.23 -24.66
CA SER A 170 -17.07 -11.10 -24.26
C SER A 170 -16.28 -11.47 -25.51
N PRO A 171 -14.93 -11.39 -25.54
CA PRO A 171 -14.11 -11.85 -26.64
C PRO A 171 -14.11 -13.40 -26.72
N LYS A 172 -15.29 -14.01 -26.81
CA LYS A 172 -15.43 -15.46 -27.00
C LYS A 172 -15.11 -15.78 -28.45
N GLY A 173 -13.91 -16.30 -28.70
CA GLY A 173 -13.59 -17.00 -29.95
C GLY A 173 -12.59 -16.36 -30.90
N SER A 174 -12.02 -15.18 -30.59
CA SER A 174 -10.90 -14.63 -31.37
C SER A 174 -9.71 -14.37 -30.46
N LEU A 175 -8.62 -15.11 -30.66
CA LEU A 175 -7.35 -14.91 -29.95
C LEU A 175 -6.87 -13.46 -30.15
N LEU A 176 -6.59 -12.76 -29.05
CA LEU A 176 -6.00 -11.43 -29.12
C LEU A 176 -4.56 -11.56 -29.67
N THR A 177 -4.17 -10.66 -30.57
CA THR A 177 -2.80 -10.65 -31.09
C THR A 177 -1.82 -10.22 -29.99
N ALA A 178 -0.60 -10.75 -30.00
CA ALA A 178 0.43 -10.35 -29.03
C ALA A 178 0.63 -8.81 -29.02
N SER A 179 0.69 -8.20 -30.20
CA SER A 179 0.77 -6.75 -30.37
C SER A 179 -0.37 -5.96 -29.74
N PHE A 180 -1.57 -6.55 -29.64
CA PHE A 180 -2.70 -5.90 -28.98
C PHE A 180 -2.60 -6.03 -27.46
N LEU A 181 -2.09 -7.16 -26.96
CA LEU A 181 -1.83 -7.34 -25.52
C LEU A 181 -0.75 -6.36 -25.05
N ASP A 182 0.36 -6.24 -25.78
CA ASP A 182 1.44 -5.28 -25.48
C ASP A 182 0.89 -3.84 -25.44
N PHE A 183 0.00 -3.50 -26.39
CA PHE A 183 -0.68 -2.21 -26.40
C PHE A 183 -1.55 -1.97 -25.16
N LEU A 184 -2.29 -2.97 -24.69
CA LEU A 184 -3.12 -2.85 -23.48
C LEU A 184 -2.26 -2.67 -22.23
N GLU A 185 -1.14 -3.40 -22.16
CA GLU A 185 -0.15 -3.29 -21.09
C GLU A 185 0.46 -1.88 -21.04
N ASP A 186 0.88 -1.33 -22.18
CA ASP A 186 1.34 0.06 -22.30
C ASP A 186 0.28 1.06 -21.86
N CYS A 187 -0.98 0.87 -22.27
CA CYS A 187 -2.09 1.73 -21.86
C CYS A 187 -2.28 1.71 -20.34
N LEU A 188 -2.19 0.54 -19.70
CA LEU A 188 -2.29 0.40 -18.24
C LEU A 188 -1.14 1.12 -17.53
N HIS A 189 0.09 0.95 -18.01
CA HIS A 189 1.25 1.62 -17.43
C HIS A 189 1.13 3.15 -17.52
N LEU A 190 0.76 3.69 -18.69
CA LEU A 190 0.59 5.13 -18.89
C LEU A 190 -0.59 5.70 -18.09
N SER A 191 -1.68 4.94 -17.97
CA SER A 191 -2.83 5.33 -17.15
C SER A 191 -2.46 5.35 -15.66
N LEU A 192 -1.67 4.38 -15.19
CA LEU A 192 -1.18 4.34 -13.81
C LEU A 192 -0.28 5.54 -13.50
N ARG A 193 0.58 5.96 -14.44
CA ARG A 193 1.38 7.20 -14.29
C ARG A 193 0.52 8.45 -14.24
N SER A 194 -0.52 8.53 -15.06
CA SER A 194 -1.50 9.63 -15.02
C SER A 194 -2.23 9.66 -13.67
N LEU A 195 -2.63 8.50 -13.16
CA LEU A 195 -3.25 8.38 -11.84
C LEU A 195 -2.29 8.79 -10.71
N LYS A 196 -1.00 8.45 -10.81
CA LYS A 196 0.03 8.96 -9.87
C LYS A 196 0.10 10.47 -9.86
N ALA A 197 0.09 11.11 -11.03
CA ALA A 197 0.07 12.57 -11.10
C ALA A 197 -1.18 13.18 -10.42
N ILE A 198 -2.34 12.53 -10.58
CA ILE A 198 -3.58 12.94 -9.89
C ILE A 198 -3.44 12.76 -8.36
N LEU A 199 -2.90 11.64 -7.89
CA LEU A 199 -2.72 11.37 -6.45
C LEU A 199 -1.73 12.32 -5.79
N ASN A 200 -0.75 12.84 -6.55
CA ASN A 200 0.19 13.84 -6.05
C ASN A 200 -0.44 15.22 -5.84
N ASN A 201 -1.64 15.46 -6.39
CA ASN A 201 -2.40 16.67 -6.13
C ASN A 201 -3.38 16.47 -4.97
N GLN A 202 -3.48 17.45 -4.07
CA GLN A 202 -4.32 17.32 -2.87
C GLN A 202 -5.81 17.08 -3.18
N ARG A 203 -6.39 17.80 -4.16
CA ARG A 203 -7.80 17.61 -4.59
C ARG A 203 -7.97 16.27 -5.32
N GLY A 204 -7.02 15.93 -6.19
CA GLY A 204 -7.00 14.66 -6.92
C GLY A 204 -6.93 13.45 -5.99
N CYS A 205 -6.08 13.50 -4.97
CA CYS A 205 -5.97 12.48 -3.93
C CYS A 205 -7.29 12.27 -3.17
N ARG A 206 -7.92 13.36 -2.70
CA ARG A 206 -9.23 13.27 -2.03
C ARG A 206 -10.29 12.63 -2.92
N LYS A 207 -10.40 13.08 -4.18
CA LYS A 207 -11.36 12.53 -5.14
C LYS A 207 -11.09 11.03 -5.42
N ALA A 208 -9.83 10.64 -5.57
CA ALA A 208 -9.45 9.23 -5.77
C ALA A 208 -9.72 8.36 -4.52
N MET A 209 -9.58 8.92 -3.32
CA MET A 209 -9.91 8.24 -2.06
C MET A 209 -11.42 8.01 -1.89
N GLU A 210 -12.25 8.94 -2.38
CA GLU A 210 -13.71 8.77 -2.45
C GLU A 210 -14.11 7.76 -3.53
N TYR A 211 -13.38 7.71 -4.64
CA TYR A 211 -13.64 6.80 -5.75
C TYR A 211 -12.95 5.43 -5.57
N ALA A 212 -13.61 4.51 -4.86
CA ALA A 212 -13.05 3.20 -4.50
C ALA A 212 -12.49 2.38 -5.68
N LEU A 213 -13.02 2.56 -6.90
CA LEU A 213 -12.50 1.89 -8.09
C LEU A 213 -11.05 2.29 -8.41
N ALA A 214 -10.64 3.54 -8.16
CA ALA A 214 -9.28 4.00 -8.45
C ALA A 214 -8.24 3.17 -7.70
N ILE A 215 -8.43 2.95 -6.39
CA ILE A 215 -7.50 2.17 -5.57
C ILE A 215 -7.49 0.71 -6.00
N ASN A 216 -8.67 0.15 -6.32
CA ASN A 216 -8.76 -1.21 -6.87
C ASN A 216 -7.94 -1.35 -8.14
N LEU A 217 -8.08 -0.41 -9.09
CA LEU A 217 -7.32 -0.42 -10.34
C LEU A 217 -5.80 -0.35 -10.10
N VAL A 218 -5.34 0.47 -9.16
CA VAL A 218 -3.91 0.47 -8.77
C VAL A 218 -3.49 -0.91 -8.27
N THR A 219 -4.30 -1.57 -7.43
CA THR A 219 -4.01 -2.93 -6.94
C THR A 219 -4.02 -3.96 -8.07
N PHE A 220 -4.95 -3.89 -9.02
CA PHE A 220 -4.96 -4.80 -10.17
C PHE A 220 -3.77 -4.59 -11.11
N CYS A 221 -3.15 -3.41 -11.15
CA CYS A 221 -1.89 -3.21 -11.88
C CYS A 221 -0.71 -4.03 -11.32
N LEU A 222 -0.82 -4.63 -10.13
CA LEU A 222 0.13 -5.64 -9.65
C LEU A 222 0.12 -6.92 -10.48
N LEU A 223 -0.90 -7.11 -11.31
CA LEU A 223 -0.98 -8.15 -12.33
C LEU A 223 -0.38 -7.69 -13.68
N HIS A 224 0.42 -6.65 -13.73
CA HIS A 224 1.12 -6.28 -14.96
C HIS A 224 2.44 -7.06 -15.09
N PRO A 225 2.83 -7.65 -16.23
CA PRO A 225 4.06 -8.46 -16.32
C PRO A 225 5.34 -7.64 -16.07
N ASN A 226 5.37 -6.38 -16.52
CA ASN A 226 6.49 -5.47 -16.27
C ASN A 226 6.64 -5.09 -14.77
N TYR A 227 7.80 -5.40 -14.19
CA TYR A 227 8.14 -5.08 -12.80
C TYR A 227 8.13 -3.57 -12.51
N SER A 228 8.48 -2.71 -13.47
CA SER A 228 8.41 -1.25 -13.28
C SER A 228 6.98 -0.76 -13.07
N THR A 229 5.98 -1.38 -13.72
CA THR A 229 4.56 -1.08 -13.45
C THR A 229 4.15 -1.56 -12.06
N LYS A 230 4.61 -2.75 -11.64
CA LYS A 230 4.35 -3.27 -10.29
C LYS A 230 4.98 -2.37 -9.23
N THR A 231 6.22 -1.92 -9.42
CA THR A 231 6.91 -0.96 -8.54
C THR A 231 6.11 0.32 -8.40
N LEU A 232 5.64 0.89 -9.51
CA LEU A 232 4.82 2.10 -9.51
C LEU A 232 3.52 1.92 -8.73
N ALA A 233 2.83 0.78 -8.92
CA ALA A 233 1.61 0.47 -8.19
C ALA A 233 1.86 0.29 -6.68
N LEU A 234 2.91 -0.44 -6.30
CA LEU A 234 3.28 -0.65 -4.90
C LEU A 234 3.68 0.66 -4.21
N ASP A 235 4.42 1.53 -4.89
CA ASP A 235 4.80 2.86 -4.39
C ASP A 235 3.55 3.71 -4.09
N MET A 236 2.58 3.75 -5.03
CA MET A 236 1.30 4.42 -4.83
C MET A 236 0.49 3.81 -3.68
N LEU A 237 0.38 2.49 -3.60
CA LEU A 237 -0.36 1.81 -2.52
C LEU A 237 0.29 2.04 -1.16
N THR A 238 1.62 2.08 -1.10
CA THR A 238 2.39 2.38 0.11
C THR A 238 2.08 3.79 0.61
N ALA A 239 2.12 4.78 -0.28
CA ALA A 239 1.76 6.15 0.05
C ALA A 239 0.29 6.26 0.52
N LEU A 240 -0.63 5.60 -0.17
CA LEU A 240 -2.05 5.55 0.21
C LEU A 240 -2.27 4.93 1.60
N CYS A 241 -1.48 3.94 2.01
CA CYS A 241 -1.59 3.35 3.35
C CYS A 241 -1.31 4.36 4.48
N LEU A 242 -0.49 5.38 4.21
CA LEU A 242 -0.09 6.38 5.20
C LEU A 242 -1.07 7.57 5.28
N ILE A 243 -2.03 7.65 4.36
CA ILE A 243 -3.08 8.66 4.37
C ILE A 243 -4.22 8.21 5.30
N GLU A 244 -4.83 9.16 6.00
CA GLU A 244 -5.98 8.90 6.88
C GLU A 244 -7.10 8.14 6.15
N GLY A 245 -7.51 7.00 6.70
CA GLY A 245 -8.51 6.11 6.10
C GLY A 245 -8.06 5.35 4.84
N GLY A 246 -6.84 5.59 4.35
CA GLY A 246 -6.30 4.94 3.15
C GLY A 246 -5.89 3.50 3.36
N HIS A 247 -5.29 3.17 4.51
CA HIS A 247 -4.92 1.80 4.87
C HIS A 247 -6.08 0.81 4.72
N VAL A 248 -7.26 1.15 5.25
CA VAL A 248 -8.45 0.30 5.17
C VAL A 248 -8.90 0.10 3.73
N LYS A 249 -8.83 1.14 2.89
CA LYS A 249 -9.20 1.05 1.47
C LYS A 249 -8.23 0.18 0.68
N VAL A 250 -6.93 0.23 0.98
CA VAL A 250 -5.92 -0.65 0.38
C VAL A 250 -6.15 -2.10 0.80
N LEU A 251 -6.43 -2.38 2.07
CA LEU A 251 -6.81 -3.74 2.48
C LEU A 251 -8.05 -4.24 1.73
N GLN A 252 -9.08 -3.39 1.61
CA GLN A 252 -10.29 -3.72 0.86
C GLN A 252 -10.04 -3.96 -0.63
N SER A 253 -9.06 -3.30 -1.24
CA SER A 253 -8.71 -3.54 -2.64
C SER A 253 -7.99 -4.88 -2.83
N PHE A 254 -7.11 -5.28 -1.88
CA PHE A 254 -6.53 -6.62 -1.86
C PHE A 254 -7.57 -7.71 -1.55
N ASP A 255 -8.57 -7.43 -0.71
CA ASP A 255 -9.72 -8.33 -0.52
C ASP A 255 -10.49 -8.55 -1.83
N ARG A 256 -10.68 -7.49 -2.61
CA ARG A 256 -11.30 -7.59 -3.95
C ARG A 256 -10.41 -8.36 -4.92
N LEU A 257 -9.11 -8.10 -4.95
CA LEU A 257 -8.16 -8.84 -5.77
C LEU A 257 -8.22 -10.34 -5.45
N ARG A 258 -8.22 -10.70 -4.16
CA ARG A 258 -8.35 -12.09 -3.69
C ARG A 258 -9.59 -12.76 -4.25
N VAL A 259 -10.77 -12.14 -4.10
CA VAL A 259 -12.04 -12.71 -4.58
C VAL A 259 -12.06 -12.82 -6.10
N VAL A 260 -11.58 -11.79 -6.79
CA VAL A 260 -11.60 -11.70 -8.26
C VAL A 260 -10.64 -12.70 -8.90
N MET A 261 -9.44 -12.85 -8.35
CA MET A 261 -8.41 -13.73 -8.87
C MET A 261 -8.47 -15.14 -8.29
N GLY A 262 -9.29 -15.36 -7.27
CA GLY A 262 -9.42 -16.65 -6.59
C GLY A 262 -8.22 -16.99 -5.71
N GLU A 263 -7.57 -16.01 -5.09
CA GLU A 263 -6.51 -16.27 -4.09
C GLU A 263 -7.12 -16.96 -2.85
N GLY A 264 -6.35 -17.87 -2.24
CA GLY A 264 -6.74 -18.50 -0.98
C GLY A 264 -6.60 -17.55 0.21
N LEU A 265 -5.50 -16.81 0.25
CA LEU A 265 -5.23 -15.75 1.23
C LEU A 265 -4.92 -14.44 0.51
N ARG A 266 -5.10 -13.29 1.18
CA ARG A 266 -4.72 -12.00 0.57
C ARG A 266 -3.21 -11.96 0.37
N PHE A 267 -2.76 -11.25 -0.66
CA PHE A 267 -1.34 -11.08 -1.03
C PHE A 267 -0.66 -12.31 -1.63
N GLU A 268 -1.39 -13.41 -1.86
CA GLU A 268 -0.82 -14.65 -2.38
C GLU A 268 -0.13 -14.47 -3.74
N LEU A 269 -0.78 -13.81 -4.71
CA LEU A 269 -0.20 -13.53 -6.03
C LEU A 269 0.95 -12.54 -5.95
N LEU A 270 0.88 -11.55 -5.05
CA LEU A 270 1.97 -10.61 -4.85
C LEU A 270 3.23 -11.33 -4.35
N LEU A 271 3.07 -12.20 -3.35
CA LEU A 271 4.19 -12.99 -2.83
C LEU A 271 4.67 -14.04 -3.83
N ALA A 272 3.78 -14.64 -4.62
CA ALA A 272 4.19 -15.52 -5.72
C ALA A 272 5.04 -14.77 -6.76
N ALA A 273 4.62 -13.56 -7.15
CA ALA A 273 5.37 -12.71 -8.06
C ALA A 273 6.73 -12.31 -7.47
N PHE A 274 6.79 -11.98 -6.18
CA PHE A 274 8.05 -11.68 -5.49
C PHE A 274 8.98 -12.89 -5.43
N ARG A 275 8.48 -14.08 -5.10
CA ARG A 275 9.27 -15.32 -5.09
C ARG A 275 9.84 -15.66 -6.47
N TYR A 276 9.02 -15.50 -7.52
CA TYR A 276 9.47 -15.71 -8.89
C TYR A 276 10.55 -14.70 -9.28
N HIS A 277 10.35 -13.42 -8.97
CA HIS A 277 11.33 -12.36 -9.22
C HIS A 277 12.68 -12.62 -8.52
N GLU A 278 12.66 -13.08 -7.27
CA GLU A 278 13.86 -13.46 -6.51
C GLU A 278 14.59 -14.71 -7.05
N SER A 279 14.02 -15.40 -8.05
CA SER A 279 14.66 -16.51 -8.77
C SER A 279 15.22 -16.12 -10.13
N LEU A 280 15.02 -14.87 -10.55
CA LEU A 280 15.52 -14.36 -11.83
C LEU A 280 17.05 -14.19 -11.81
N ASP A 281 17.62 -14.24 -13.00
CA ASP A 281 19.00 -13.86 -13.28
C ASP A 281 19.21 -12.35 -13.13
N GLU A 282 20.47 -11.93 -13.00
CA GLU A 282 20.85 -10.53 -12.78
C GLU A 282 20.36 -9.57 -13.89
N GLU A 283 20.21 -10.04 -15.14
CA GLU A 283 19.77 -9.18 -16.25
C GLU A 283 18.26 -8.88 -16.18
N SER A 284 17.48 -9.85 -15.72
CA SER A 284 16.03 -9.73 -15.55
C SER A 284 15.62 -9.21 -14.17
N TYR A 285 16.55 -9.14 -13.22
CA TYR A 285 16.30 -8.73 -11.84
C TYR A 285 16.08 -7.22 -11.70
N ASN A 286 14.88 -6.83 -11.27
CA ASN A 286 14.53 -5.45 -10.95
C ASN A 286 14.64 -5.16 -9.44
N LEU A 287 15.75 -4.55 -9.01
CA LEU A 287 16.00 -4.23 -7.59
C LEU A 287 14.94 -3.30 -6.99
N ASP A 288 14.44 -2.33 -7.75
CA ASP A 288 13.45 -1.37 -7.23
C ASP A 288 12.12 -2.07 -6.93
N PHE A 289 11.71 -3.05 -7.73
CA PHE A 289 10.55 -3.88 -7.41
C PHE A 289 10.73 -4.64 -6.10
N ALA A 290 11.87 -5.31 -5.90
CA ALA A 290 12.11 -6.07 -4.68
C ALA A 290 12.07 -5.18 -3.43
N VAL A 291 12.75 -4.01 -3.49
CA VAL A 291 12.76 -3.02 -2.40
C VAL A 291 11.35 -2.50 -2.11
N THR A 292 10.62 -2.04 -3.13
CA THR A 292 9.28 -1.48 -2.95
C THR A 292 8.27 -2.54 -2.52
N CYS A 293 8.43 -3.80 -2.93
CA CYS A 293 7.56 -4.90 -2.48
C CYS A 293 7.71 -5.17 -0.99
N VAL A 294 8.94 -5.30 -0.48
CA VAL A 294 9.16 -5.48 0.97
C VAL A 294 8.74 -4.24 1.74
N GLN A 295 9.02 -3.05 1.23
CA GLN A 295 8.59 -1.79 1.84
C GLN A 295 7.05 -1.72 1.98
N PHE A 296 6.32 -2.03 0.90
CA PHE A 296 4.86 -2.06 0.93
C PHE A 296 4.33 -3.04 1.98
N LEU A 297 4.87 -4.27 2.02
CA LEU A 297 4.47 -5.29 3.00
C LEU A 297 4.79 -4.86 4.44
N ASN A 298 5.91 -4.18 4.67
CA ASN A 298 6.23 -3.60 5.97
C ASN A 298 5.21 -2.54 6.38
N ILE A 299 4.89 -1.59 5.49
CA ILE A 299 3.92 -0.54 5.78
C ILE A 299 2.50 -1.09 6.00
N ILE A 300 1.98 -1.96 5.13
CA ILE A 300 0.62 -2.49 5.28
C ILE A 300 0.46 -3.28 6.59
N VAL A 301 1.50 -3.96 7.07
CA VAL A 301 1.45 -4.76 8.31
C VAL A 301 1.69 -3.92 9.56
N HIS A 302 2.71 -3.05 9.56
CA HIS A 302 3.22 -2.42 10.78
C HIS A 302 2.80 -0.94 10.96
N SER A 303 2.25 -0.27 9.94
CA SER A 303 1.72 1.10 10.10
C SER A 303 0.43 1.24 10.94
N PRO A 304 -0.53 0.27 10.98
CA PRO A 304 -1.79 0.46 11.70
C PRO A 304 -1.59 0.73 13.19
N GLU A 305 -2.33 1.64 13.82
CA GLU A 305 -2.15 1.90 15.27
C GLU A 305 -2.60 0.71 16.13
N ASN A 306 -3.59 -0.06 15.66
CA ASN A 306 -4.13 -1.21 16.38
C ASN A 306 -3.17 -2.41 16.33
N ILE A 307 -2.53 -2.72 17.45
CA ILE A 307 -1.58 -3.85 17.59
C ILE A 307 -2.23 -5.19 17.23
N ASN A 308 -3.51 -5.41 17.58
CA ASN A 308 -4.20 -6.66 17.22
C ASN A 308 -4.34 -6.81 15.71
N LEU A 309 -4.58 -5.70 14.99
CA LEU A 309 -4.60 -5.72 13.52
C LEU A 309 -3.20 -5.99 12.97
N ARG A 310 -2.14 -5.43 13.56
CA ARG A 310 -0.74 -5.76 13.16
C ARG A 310 -0.46 -7.25 13.30
N VAL A 311 -0.78 -7.84 14.46
CA VAL A 311 -0.59 -9.27 14.72
C VAL A 311 -1.37 -10.12 13.72
N TYR A 312 -2.62 -9.76 13.43
CA TYR A 312 -3.44 -10.46 12.44
C TYR A 312 -2.83 -10.42 11.03
N LEU A 313 -2.44 -9.24 10.54
CA LEU A 313 -1.83 -9.08 9.22
C LEU A 313 -0.46 -9.75 9.13
N GLN A 314 0.34 -9.65 10.20
CA GLN A 314 1.63 -10.34 10.33
C GLN A 314 1.44 -11.86 10.23
N TYR A 315 0.43 -12.42 10.91
CA TYR A 315 0.14 -13.85 10.85
C TYR A 315 -0.36 -14.28 9.46
N GLU A 316 -1.11 -13.43 8.75
CA GLU A 316 -1.53 -13.71 7.37
C GLU A 316 -0.32 -13.86 6.43
N LEU A 317 0.67 -12.97 6.51
CA LEU A 317 1.93 -13.11 5.75
C LEU A 317 2.78 -14.30 6.22
N HIS A 318 2.75 -14.62 7.51
CA HIS A 318 3.42 -15.80 8.06
C HIS A 318 2.88 -17.09 7.42
N LEU A 319 1.56 -17.23 7.27
CA LEU A 319 0.94 -18.38 6.62
C LEU A 319 1.33 -18.52 5.14
N LEU A 320 1.69 -17.42 4.48
CA LEU A 320 2.23 -17.40 3.11
C LEU A 320 3.75 -17.65 3.06
N GLY A 321 4.37 -17.95 4.20
CA GLY A 321 5.80 -18.24 4.33
C GLY A 321 6.70 -17.04 4.07
N PHE A 322 6.20 -15.81 4.29
CA PHE A 322 6.96 -14.60 3.99
C PHE A 322 8.17 -14.43 4.91
N ASP A 323 8.03 -14.74 6.21
CA ASP A 323 9.14 -14.62 7.17
C ASP A 323 10.33 -15.51 6.78
N ASP A 324 10.06 -16.74 6.34
CA ASP A 324 11.10 -17.70 5.95
C ASP A 324 11.76 -17.28 4.64
N LEU A 325 10.98 -16.74 3.69
CA LEU A 325 11.50 -16.16 2.47
C LEU A 325 12.49 -15.03 2.78
N LEU A 326 12.10 -14.09 3.64
CA LEU A 326 12.93 -12.96 4.02
C LEU A 326 14.25 -13.39 4.68
N LYS A 327 14.20 -14.36 5.60
CA LYS A 327 15.39 -14.94 6.23
C LYS A 327 16.32 -15.60 5.21
N GLN A 328 15.76 -16.31 4.23
CA GLN A 328 16.52 -16.99 3.18
C GLN A 328 17.25 -16.00 2.25
N ILE A 329 16.59 -14.89 1.88
CA ILE A 329 17.18 -13.93 0.92
C ILE A 329 18.02 -12.85 1.59
N ARG A 330 17.93 -12.66 2.92
CA ARG A 330 18.59 -11.58 3.67
C ARG A 330 20.09 -11.46 3.37
N ASP A 331 20.82 -12.58 3.40
CA ASP A 331 22.28 -12.56 3.36
C ASP A 331 22.84 -12.42 1.93
N ARG A 332 22.03 -12.75 0.91
CA ARG A 332 22.35 -12.53 -0.52
C ARG A 332 21.82 -11.20 -1.08
N SER A 333 20.98 -10.51 -0.31
CA SER A 333 20.36 -9.25 -0.73
C SER A 333 21.35 -8.10 -0.73
N GLY A 334 21.25 -7.22 -1.72
CA GLY A 334 21.99 -5.95 -1.73
C GLY A 334 21.57 -5.03 -0.57
N SER A 335 22.40 -4.03 -0.25
CA SER A 335 22.23 -3.14 0.92
C SER A 335 20.84 -2.50 1.01
N ARG A 336 20.30 -2.01 -0.11
CA ARG A 336 18.97 -1.37 -0.16
C ARG A 336 17.84 -2.31 0.25
N LEU A 337 17.84 -3.55 -0.26
CA LEU A 337 16.82 -4.54 0.05
C LEU A 337 17.02 -5.07 1.48
N LYS A 338 18.26 -5.33 1.88
CA LYS A 338 18.60 -5.80 3.22
C LYS A 338 18.04 -4.88 4.32
N VAL A 339 18.14 -3.57 4.17
CA VAL A 339 17.56 -2.60 5.12
C VAL A 339 16.05 -2.76 5.25
N GLN A 340 15.33 -3.01 4.14
CA GLN A 340 13.87 -3.24 4.20
C GLN A 340 13.53 -4.58 4.88
N ILE A 341 14.35 -5.61 4.64
CA ILE A 341 14.20 -6.92 5.28
C ILE A 341 14.40 -6.81 6.79
N GLU A 342 15.49 -6.17 7.22
CA GLU A 342 15.80 -5.96 8.63
C GLU A 342 14.69 -5.14 9.31
N ALA A 343 14.27 -4.04 8.69
CA ALA A 343 13.16 -3.23 9.22
C ALA A 343 11.85 -4.03 9.38
N TYR A 344 11.53 -4.94 8.45
CA TYR A 344 10.35 -5.81 8.60
C TYR A 344 10.51 -6.78 9.77
N LEU A 345 11.67 -7.46 9.85
CA LEU A 345 11.94 -8.46 10.89
C LEU A 345 11.98 -7.83 12.29
N ASP A 346 12.55 -6.63 12.42
CA ASP A 346 12.66 -5.89 13.68
C ASP A 346 11.30 -5.34 14.16
N ASN A 347 10.39 -5.02 13.24
CA ASN A 347 9.06 -4.49 13.56
C ASN A 347 8.03 -5.58 13.94
N ARG A 348 8.42 -6.86 13.92
CA ARG A 348 7.50 -7.97 14.23
C ARG A 348 7.02 -7.89 15.66
N VAL A 349 5.72 -8.12 15.83
CA VAL A 349 5.09 -8.23 17.14
C VAL A 349 5.30 -9.65 17.65
N ASP A 350 6.09 -9.80 18.71
CA ASP A 350 6.26 -11.06 19.44
C ASP A 350 5.29 -11.11 20.63
N CYS A 351 4.19 -11.84 20.46
CA CYS A 351 3.16 -11.93 21.50
C CYS A 351 3.64 -12.69 22.74
N SER A 352 4.59 -13.62 22.58
CA SER A 352 5.15 -14.38 23.71
C SER A 352 5.98 -13.44 24.58
N LEU A 353 6.88 -12.67 23.96
CA LEU A 353 7.70 -11.68 24.66
C LEU A 353 6.84 -10.62 25.36
N LEU A 354 5.80 -10.11 24.68
CA LEU A 354 4.88 -9.14 25.28
C LEU A 354 4.13 -9.69 26.50
N LEU A 355 3.79 -10.98 26.50
CA LEU A 355 3.13 -11.63 27.63
C LEU A 355 4.11 -11.80 28.80
N GLU A 356 5.33 -12.27 28.53
CA GLU A 356 6.39 -12.40 29.54
C GLU A 356 6.72 -11.05 30.20
N ASP A 357 6.84 -9.97 29.40
CA ASP A 357 7.07 -8.62 29.90
C ASP A 357 5.90 -8.10 30.76
N ALA A 358 4.66 -8.44 30.40
CA ALA A 358 3.48 -8.05 31.16
C ALA A 358 3.44 -8.76 32.53
N GLU A 359 3.71 -10.06 32.57
CA GLU A 359 3.79 -10.85 33.80
C GLU A 359 4.93 -10.37 34.71
N ALA A 360 6.12 -10.10 34.13
CA ALA A 360 7.26 -9.56 34.86
C ALA A 360 6.96 -8.17 35.44
N LYS A 361 6.26 -7.32 34.69
CA LYS A 361 5.83 -6.00 35.16
C LYS A 361 4.84 -6.10 36.31
N GLU A 362 3.89 -7.02 36.24
CA GLU A 362 2.92 -7.25 37.33
C GLU A 362 3.65 -7.72 38.61
N ALA A 363 4.59 -8.67 38.48
CA ALA A 363 5.41 -9.12 39.61
C ALA A 363 6.24 -7.99 40.22
N ALA A 364 6.83 -7.12 39.40
CA ALA A 364 7.61 -5.98 39.86
C ALA A 364 6.74 -4.94 40.60
N VAL A 365 5.52 -4.67 40.12
CA VAL A 365 4.57 -3.78 40.79
C VAL A 365 4.18 -4.32 42.17
N LEU A 366 3.92 -5.62 42.28
CA LEU A 366 3.60 -6.25 43.57
C LEU A 366 4.76 -6.16 44.57
N GLU A 367 6.00 -6.35 44.10
CA GLU A 367 7.18 -6.22 44.95
C GLU A 367 7.41 -4.76 45.36
N GLN A 368 7.18 -3.80 44.46
CA GLN A 368 7.24 -2.38 44.79
C GLN A 368 6.24 -2.03 45.91
N GLU A 369 4.98 -2.46 45.81
CA GLU A 369 3.98 -2.23 46.86
C GLU A 369 4.38 -2.86 48.20
N ARG A 370 5.01 -4.05 48.17
CA ARG A 370 5.49 -4.74 49.37
C ARG A 370 6.61 -3.93 50.04
N LEU A 371 7.57 -3.43 49.26
CA LEU A 371 8.68 -2.62 49.76
C LEU A 371 8.20 -1.27 50.28
N GLU A 372 7.25 -0.62 49.60
CA GLU A 372 6.65 0.64 50.06
C GLU A 372 5.99 0.47 51.43
N LYS A 373 5.20 -0.60 51.63
CA LYS A 373 4.60 -0.91 52.94
C LYS A 373 5.64 -1.16 54.02
N GLN A 374 6.73 -1.87 53.69
CA GLN A 374 7.83 -2.09 54.63
C GLN A 374 8.49 -0.78 55.02
N LEU A 375 8.82 0.07 54.05
CA LEU A 375 9.42 1.37 54.28
C LEU A 375 8.51 2.26 55.14
N GLU A 376 7.21 2.32 54.86
CA GLU A 376 6.25 3.06 55.68
C GLU A 376 6.23 2.58 57.13
N SER A 377 6.29 1.26 57.34
CA SER A 377 6.34 0.68 58.68
C SER A 377 7.62 1.04 59.43
N GLU A 378 8.77 0.99 58.76
CA GLU A 378 10.06 1.36 59.33
C GLU A 378 10.12 2.86 59.65
N MET A 379 9.62 3.71 58.75
CA MET A 379 9.50 5.15 58.98
C MET A 379 8.60 5.47 60.16
N ALA A 380 7.48 4.75 60.33
CA ALA A 380 6.60 4.91 61.48
C ALA A 380 7.30 4.53 62.80
N ILE A 381 8.06 3.43 62.79
CA ILE A 381 8.87 3.00 63.93
C ILE A 381 9.95 4.05 64.26
N ALA A 382 10.67 4.55 63.26
CA ALA A 382 11.71 5.57 63.43
C ALA A 382 11.14 6.89 63.99
N ARG A 383 9.98 7.35 63.49
CA ARG A 383 9.29 8.53 64.04
C ARG A 383 8.87 8.32 65.49
N LYS A 384 8.41 7.11 65.85
CA LYS A 384 8.02 6.79 67.22
C LYS A 384 9.23 6.77 68.16
N SER A 385 10.36 6.18 67.74
CA SER A 385 11.58 6.14 68.54
C SER A 385 12.17 7.53 68.77
N GLU A 386 12.14 8.41 67.75
CA GLU A 386 12.58 9.81 67.86
C GLU A 386 11.75 10.61 68.88
N ARG A 387 10.41 10.44 68.87
CA ARG A 387 9.53 11.05 69.89
C ARG A 387 9.85 10.57 71.30
N ILE A 388 10.09 9.27 71.49
CA ILE A 388 10.46 8.70 72.79
C ILE A 388 11.80 9.26 73.27
N LEU A 389 12.80 9.34 72.39
CA LEU A 389 14.11 9.90 72.72
C LEU A 389 14.01 11.37 73.14
N SER A 390 13.22 12.17 72.40
CA SER A 390 12.97 13.57 72.73
C SER A 390 12.27 13.74 74.08
N SER A 391 11.26 12.92 74.39
CA SER A 391 10.61 12.92 75.70
C SER A 391 11.57 12.57 76.84
N LYS A 392 12.42 11.55 76.66
CA LYS A 392 13.45 11.18 77.65
C LYS A 392 14.45 12.31 77.89
N LYS A 393 14.91 12.99 76.83
CA LYS A 393 15.78 14.17 76.94
C LYS A 393 15.12 15.30 77.72
N LEU A 394 13.85 15.58 77.45
CA LEU A 394 13.08 16.60 78.16
C LEU A 394 12.95 16.27 79.65
N ASN A 395 12.59 15.03 79.99
CA ASN A 395 12.50 14.57 81.38
C ASN A 395 13.84 14.64 82.11
N PHE A 396 14.94 14.27 81.44
CA PHE A 396 16.28 14.39 82.01
C PHE A 396 16.66 15.85 82.29
N PHE A 397 16.30 16.77 81.38
CA PHE A 397 16.52 18.20 81.57
C PHE A 397 15.69 18.78 82.71
N VAL A 398 14.43 18.34 82.86
CA VAL A 398 13.56 18.73 84.00
C VAL A 398 14.13 18.20 85.32
N LEU A 399 14.58 16.94 85.36
CA LEU A 399 15.22 16.36 86.56
C LEU A 399 16.49 17.12 86.95
N LEU A 400 17.35 17.47 85.99
CA LEU A 400 18.56 18.26 86.25
C LEU A 400 18.27 19.63 86.86
N ASN A 401 17.24 20.33 86.38
CA ASN A 401 16.83 21.62 86.94
C ASN A 401 16.18 21.54 88.32
N HIS A 402 15.79 20.35 88.78
CA HIS A 402 15.19 20.15 90.10
C HIS A 402 16.21 19.85 91.20
N TYR A 403 17.48 19.61 90.82
CA TYR A 403 18.62 19.29 91.69
C TYR A 403 19.65 20.44 91.80
N VAL A 404 19.35 21.61 91.21
CA VAL A 404 20.05 22.89 91.40
C VAL A 404 19.09 23.82 92.11
#